data_AF-A0A962VIV1-F1
#
_entry.id   AF-A0A962VIV1-F1
#
_cell.length_a   1.000
_cell.length_b   1.000
_cell.length_c   1.000
_cell.angle_alpha   90.00
_cell.angle_beta   90.00
_cell.angle_gamma   90.00
#
_symmetry.space_group_name_H-M   'P 1'
#
loop_
_entity.id
_entity.type
_entity.pdbx_description
1 polymer ?
#
loop_
_entity_poly.entity_id
_entity_poly.type
_entity_poly.pdbx_seq_one_letter_code
_entity_poly.pdbx_strand_id
1 'polypeptide(L)'
;MPRANLQRNLVLGLCLLWAAITATAQDQAVPTEYLATPGVIPATAQRSGDAAAGYQALVNQGYVSCGVPWRAFTAMGAATADYALPQAADRPNNLPYAFNRFTNADGVDIVASNCLTCHAAPFNGELVLGLGNEQLDFSDDPVINAELAGAFIDDEIAAKPWQRWADRIAAIAPFLQTDTRGVNPAPNLTLALIAHRDPQTLAWSEQPALPLPPTQPLPVSVPPWWRMAKKHAMFYNGMGRGDQTRFMMMKALVCTDDLAEAEAIYDYFDDIRAFIVSL
;
A
#
# COMPACT_ATOMS: atom_id res chain seq x y z
N MET A 1 -6.18 88.59 -15.60
CA MET A 1 -7.35 87.98 -14.95
C MET A 1 -7.42 86.51 -15.36
N PRO A 2 -7.03 85.56 -14.50
CA PRO A 2 -6.95 84.15 -14.84
C PRO A 2 -8.23 83.38 -14.46
N ARG A 3 -8.48 82.30 -15.21
CA ARG A 3 -9.67 81.44 -15.16
C ARG A 3 -9.75 80.67 -13.84
N ALA A 4 -10.92 80.69 -13.21
CA ALA A 4 -11.25 79.93 -12.00
C ALA A 4 -11.75 78.52 -12.34
N ASN A 5 -11.20 77.55 -11.61
CA ASN A 5 -11.51 76.13 -11.61
C ASN A 5 -12.93 75.85 -11.10
N LEU A 6 -13.70 75.05 -11.84
CA LEU A 6 -14.77 74.22 -11.25
C LEU A 6 -15.07 73.04 -12.20
N GLN A 7 -14.30 71.97 -12.10
CA GLN A 7 -14.70 70.68 -12.65
C GLN A 7 -14.50 69.55 -11.62
N ARG A 8 -15.63 68.93 -11.29
CA ARG A 8 -15.82 67.50 -11.03
C ARG A 8 -15.29 66.94 -9.71
N ASN A 9 -16.11 67.14 -8.69
CA ASN A 9 -16.49 66.10 -7.73
C ASN A 9 -16.84 64.80 -8.47
N LEU A 10 -16.03 63.73 -8.37
CA LEU A 10 -16.44 62.30 -8.49
C LEU A 10 -15.26 61.31 -8.42
N VAL A 11 -14.35 61.40 -7.43
CA VAL A 11 -13.32 60.33 -7.22
C VAL A 11 -12.99 60.05 -5.74
N LEU A 12 -13.88 60.35 -4.79
CA LEU A 12 -13.68 59.95 -3.39
C LEU A 12 -14.91 59.22 -2.88
N GLY A 13 -15.04 57.95 -3.23
CA GLY A 13 -16.16 57.12 -2.77
C GLY A 13 -16.02 55.61 -2.95
N LEU A 14 -14.87 55.09 -3.40
CA LEU A 14 -14.74 53.65 -3.71
C LEU A 14 -13.41 53.00 -3.29
N CYS A 15 -12.70 53.57 -2.31
CA CYS A 15 -11.44 52.97 -1.81
C CYS A 15 -11.46 52.56 -0.33
N LEU A 16 -12.61 52.67 0.37
CA LEU A 16 -12.70 52.38 1.81
C LEU A 16 -13.59 51.19 2.18
N LEU A 17 -14.05 50.41 1.19
CA LEU A 17 -14.84 49.18 1.41
C LEU A 17 -14.14 47.89 0.93
N TRP A 18 -12.85 47.97 0.62
CA TRP A 18 -12.01 46.83 0.22
C TRP A 18 -10.92 46.50 1.24
N ALA A 19 -11.09 46.93 2.50
CA ALA A 19 -10.11 46.74 3.57
C ALA A 19 -10.69 46.02 4.81
N ALA A 20 -11.81 45.30 4.67
CA ALA A 20 -12.49 44.68 5.82
C ALA A 20 -12.92 43.20 5.64
N ILE A 21 -12.32 42.45 4.70
CA ILE A 21 -12.49 40.98 4.62
C ILE A 21 -11.13 40.30 4.34
N THR A 22 -10.09 40.72 5.07
CA THR A 22 -8.85 39.93 5.22
C THR A 22 -8.52 39.79 6.69
N ALA A 23 -9.54 39.47 7.50
CA ALA A 23 -9.35 38.96 8.85
C ALA A 23 -8.92 37.49 8.75
N THR A 24 -7.62 37.30 8.53
CA THR A 24 -6.78 36.28 9.19
C THR A 24 -7.45 34.93 9.45
N ALA A 25 -7.57 34.09 8.41
CA ALA A 25 -7.26 32.68 8.60
C ALA A 25 -5.72 32.60 8.62
N GLN A 26 -5.13 32.88 9.79
CA GLN A 26 -3.77 32.46 10.05
C GLN A 26 -3.82 30.94 9.98
N ASP A 27 -3.34 30.38 8.87
CA ASP A 27 -2.88 29.00 8.82
C ASP A 27 -2.00 28.83 10.05
N GLN A 28 -2.53 28.16 11.08
CA GLN A 28 -1.70 27.73 12.17
C GLN A 28 -0.73 26.74 11.55
N ALA A 29 0.50 27.18 11.37
CA ALA A 29 1.59 26.32 10.92
C ALA A 29 1.60 25.10 11.84
N VAL A 30 1.13 23.97 11.34
CA VAL A 30 1.24 22.68 12.02
C VAL A 30 2.74 22.46 12.18
N PRO A 31 3.28 22.31 13.41
CA PRO A 31 4.71 22.12 13.60
C PRO A 31 5.16 20.90 12.80
N THR A 32 6.03 21.11 11.81
CA THR A 32 6.14 20.19 10.67
C THR A 32 6.87 18.88 10.97
N GLU A 33 7.60 18.76 12.08
CA GLU A 33 8.29 17.51 12.42
C GLU A 33 8.34 17.30 13.94
N TYR A 34 7.66 16.26 14.44
CA TYR A 34 7.82 15.79 15.81
C TYR A 34 8.97 14.78 15.85
N LEU A 35 10.12 15.19 16.38
CA LEU A 35 11.20 14.28 16.69
C LEU A 35 10.87 13.53 17.99
N ALA A 36 10.61 12.23 17.87
CA ALA A 36 10.38 11.39 19.04
C ALA A 36 11.62 11.35 19.93
N THR A 37 11.43 11.45 21.26
CA THR A 37 12.51 11.28 22.21
C THR A 37 13.08 9.86 22.10
N PRO A 38 14.41 9.67 21.95
CA PRO A 38 15.02 8.36 21.96
C PRO A 38 14.69 7.59 23.25
N GLY A 39 14.36 6.31 23.14
CA GLY A 39 14.05 5.49 24.30
C GLY A 39 13.27 4.22 23.96
N VAL A 40 12.83 3.53 25.02
CA VAL A 40 11.99 2.34 24.90
C VAL A 40 10.62 2.77 24.38
N ILE A 41 10.19 2.17 23.27
CA ILE A 41 8.81 2.32 22.80
C ILE A 41 7.91 1.53 23.74
N PRO A 42 6.86 2.12 24.33
CA PRO A 42 5.95 1.38 25.22
C PRO A 42 5.17 0.32 24.44
N ALA A 43 4.89 -0.81 25.10
CA ALA A 43 4.04 -1.85 24.53
C ALA A 43 2.59 -1.35 24.40
N THR A 44 1.90 -1.74 23.33
CA THR A 44 0.44 -1.63 23.23
C THR A 44 -0.15 -3.02 23.21
N ALA A 45 -1.20 -3.25 24.01
CA ALA A 45 -1.94 -4.51 23.96
C ALA A 45 -2.45 -4.80 22.54
N GLN A 46 -2.32 -6.04 22.10
CA GLN A 46 -2.75 -6.50 20.78
C GLN A 46 -3.89 -7.49 20.97
N ARG A 47 -4.82 -7.52 20.03
CA ARG A 47 -5.89 -8.53 20.02
C ARG A 47 -5.28 -9.92 19.80
N SER A 48 -5.93 -10.91 20.38
CA SER A 48 -5.60 -12.33 20.17
C SER A 48 -6.11 -12.80 18.82
N GLY A 49 -5.45 -13.79 18.23
CA GLY A 49 -5.90 -14.49 17.03
C GLY A 49 -5.42 -15.94 17.04
N ASP A 50 -5.88 -16.72 16.06
CA ASP A 50 -5.47 -18.10 15.81
C ASP A 50 -4.36 -18.15 14.76
N ALA A 51 -3.17 -18.62 15.16
CA ALA A 51 -2.01 -18.70 14.28
C ALA A 51 -2.19 -19.66 13.10
N ALA A 52 -2.95 -20.75 13.26
CA ALA A 52 -3.21 -21.68 12.16
C ALA A 52 -4.18 -21.06 11.14
N ALA A 53 -5.25 -20.42 11.62
CA ALA A 53 -6.16 -19.64 10.76
C ALA A 53 -5.42 -18.51 10.06
N GLY A 54 -4.48 -17.85 10.75
CA GLY A 54 -3.66 -16.77 10.21
C GLY A 54 -2.75 -17.21 9.07
N TYR A 55 -2.14 -18.38 9.20
CA TYR A 55 -1.37 -18.97 8.11
C TYR A 55 -2.24 -19.22 6.88
N GLN A 56 -3.41 -19.84 7.08
CA GLN A 56 -4.35 -20.10 5.99
C GLN A 56 -4.85 -18.79 5.35
N ALA A 57 -5.12 -17.77 6.15
CA ALA A 57 -5.52 -16.46 5.66
C ALA A 57 -4.42 -15.80 4.81
N LEU A 58 -3.18 -15.82 5.30
CA LEU A 58 -2.02 -15.27 4.62
C LEU A 58 -1.82 -15.86 3.21
N VAL A 59 -2.01 -17.17 3.03
CA VAL A 59 -1.68 -17.87 1.78
C VAL A 59 -2.88 -18.14 0.85
N ASN A 60 -4.10 -17.83 1.30
CA ASN A 60 -5.32 -18.09 0.53
C ASN A 60 -6.28 -16.89 0.40
N GLN A 61 -6.29 -15.93 1.34
CA GLN A 61 -7.28 -14.84 1.32
C GLN A 61 -6.92 -13.70 0.39
N GLY A 62 -7.95 -13.00 -0.09
CA GLY A 62 -7.86 -11.91 -1.05
C GLY A 62 -7.75 -10.51 -0.42
N TYR A 63 -6.80 -10.29 0.49
CA TYR A 63 -6.58 -8.95 1.08
C TYR A 63 -5.97 -7.93 0.10
N VAL A 64 -5.58 -8.37 -1.10
CA VAL A 64 -5.37 -7.50 -2.26
C VAL A 64 -6.44 -7.93 -3.26
N SER A 65 -7.56 -7.22 -3.29
CA SER A 65 -8.82 -7.66 -3.93
C SER A 65 -8.89 -7.53 -5.46
N CYS A 66 -7.84 -6.96 -6.06
CA CYS A 66 -7.68 -6.78 -7.50
C CYS A 66 -6.35 -7.37 -7.96
N GLY A 67 -6.24 -7.71 -9.25
CA GLY A 67 -5.09 -8.44 -9.77
C GLY A 67 -5.32 -9.04 -11.15
N VAL A 68 -4.46 -9.98 -11.52
CA VAL A 68 -4.45 -10.57 -12.87
C VAL A 68 -5.38 -11.79 -12.91
N PRO A 69 -6.31 -11.91 -13.87
CA PRO A 69 -7.09 -13.13 -14.07
C PRO A 69 -6.20 -14.39 -14.18
N TRP A 70 -6.60 -15.49 -13.53
CA TRP A 70 -5.79 -16.72 -13.48
C TRP A 70 -5.35 -17.20 -14.87
N ARG A 71 -6.24 -17.13 -15.87
CA ARG A 71 -5.92 -17.51 -17.25
C ARG A 71 -4.77 -16.68 -17.83
N ALA A 72 -4.85 -15.36 -17.70
CA ALA A 72 -3.79 -14.45 -18.15
C ALA A 72 -2.48 -14.70 -17.39
N PHE A 73 -2.56 -14.89 -16.06
CA PHE A 73 -1.40 -15.22 -15.23
C PHE A 73 -0.69 -16.51 -15.71
N THR A 74 -1.45 -17.56 -16.03
CA THR A 74 -0.88 -18.79 -16.58
C THR A 74 -0.34 -18.64 -18.00
N ALA A 75 -1.00 -17.86 -18.86
CA ALA A 75 -0.60 -17.66 -20.25
C ALA A 75 0.73 -16.90 -20.39
N MET A 76 1.05 -16.02 -19.44
CA MET A 76 2.36 -15.37 -19.33
C MET A 76 3.49 -16.32 -18.91
N GLY A 77 3.17 -17.56 -18.52
CA GLY A 77 4.16 -18.48 -17.94
C GLY A 77 4.54 -18.16 -16.50
N ALA A 78 3.80 -17.26 -15.81
CA ALA A 78 4.10 -16.85 -14.44
C ALA A 78 3.70 -17.90 -13.38
N ALA A 79 2.99 -18.96 -13.77
CA ALA A 79 2.56 -20.05 -12.90
C ALA A 79 3.60 -21.17 -12.82
N THR A 80 4.80 -20.85 -12.33
CA THR A 80 5.85 -21.82 -12.00
C THR A 80 6.26 -21.66 -10.54
N ALA A 81 5.88 -22.62 -9.69
CA ALA A 81 6.27 -22.60 -8.29
C ALA A 81 7.63 -23.30 -8.10
N ASP A 82 8.68 -22.52 -7.85
CA ASP A 82 10.00 -23.06 -7.51
C ASP A 82 10.04 -23.62 -6.08
N TYR A 83 9.11 -23.18 -5.23
CA TYR A 83 9.01 -23.58 -3.83
C TYR A 83 7.57 -23.83 -3.42
N ALA A 84 7.33 -24.95 -2.77
CA ALA A 84 6.05 -25.29 -2.19
C ALA A 84 5.83 -24.54 -0.87
N LEU A 85 4.59 -24.15 -0.61
CA LEU A 85 4.16 -23.68 0.70
C LEU A 85 3.77 -24.89 1.57
N PRO A 86 4.24 -24.98 2.83
CA PRO A 86 3.81 -26.02 3.75
C PRO A 86 2.28 -25.98 3.95
N GLN A 87 1.60 -27.11 4.05
CA GLN A 87 0.18 -27.16 4.45
C GLN A 87 -0.79 -26.30 3.58
N ALA A 88 -0.44 -26.04 2.32
CA ALA A 88 -1.26 -25.30 1.36
C ALA A 88 -2.04 -26.26 0.44
N ALA A 89 -2.77 -27.22 1.01
CA ALA A 89 -3.39 -28.33 0.27
C ALA A 89 -4.43 -27.88 -0.78
N ASP A 90 -5.12 -26.76 -0.52
CA ASP A 90 -6.18 -26.24 -1.41
C ASP A 90 -5.66 -25.27 -2.48
N ARG A 91 -4.33 -25.08 -2.54
CA ARG A 91 -3.68 -24.15 -3.46
C ARG A 91 -3.22 -24.88 -4.73
N PRO A 92 -3.34 -24.27 -5.92
CA PRO A 92 -2.73 -24.84 -7.12
C PRO A 92 -1.23 -25.05 -6.94
N ASN A 93 -0.74 -26.27 -7.17
CA ASN A 93 0.67 -26.63 -6.99
C ASN A 93 1.64 -25.77 -7.82
N ASN A 94 1.16 -25.13 -8.90
CA ASN A 94 1.95 -24.28 -9.78
C ASN A 94 1.89 -22.79 -9.44
N LEU A 95 1.14 -22.38 -8.40
CA LEU A 95 1.04 -20.98 -8.02
C LEU A 95 2.22 -20.58 -7.10
N PRO A 96 3.11 -19.66 -7.50
CA PRO A 96 4.30 -19.30 -6.71
C PRO A 96 3.92 -18.72 -5.35
N TYR A 97 4.66 -19.06 -4.28
CA TYR A 97 4.34 -18.71 -2.88
C TYR A 97 4.01 -17.22 -2.62
N ALA A 98 4.51 -16.33 -3.48
CA ALA A 98 4.36 -14.88 -3.42
C ALA A 98 2.97 -14.36 -3.86
N PHE A 99 2.05 -15.25 -4.24
CA PHE A 99 0.73 -14.89 -4.75
C PHE A 99 -0.37 -15.64 -4.02
N ASN A 100 -1.59 -15.10 -4.00
CA ASN A 100 -2.81 -15.84 -3.66
C ASN A 100 -3.70 -15.89 -4.90
N ARG A 101 -4.50 -16.96 -5.03
CA ARG A 101 -5.55 -17.10 -6.04
C ARG A 101 -6.88 -17.23 -5.33
N PHE A 102 -7.87 -16.45 -5.77
CA PHE A 102 -9.20 -16.45 -5.18
C PHE A 102 -10.19 -15.84 -6.18
N THR A 103 -11.48 -16.08 -5.95
CA THR A 103 -12.55 -15.42 -6.70
C THR A 103 -12.89 -14.09 -6.02
N ASN A 104 -12.76 -12.99 -6.75
CA ASN A 104 -13.07 -11.65 -6.23
C ASN A 104 -14.59 -11.39 -6.18
N ALA A 105 -14.98 -10.21 -5.69
CA ALA A 105 -16.40 -9.81 -5.59
C ALA A 105 -17.13 -9.71 -6.95
N ASP A 106 -16.38 -9.53 -8.04
CA ASP A 106 -16.92 -9.51 -9.41
C ASP A 106 -17.12 -10.94 -9.98
N GLY A 107 -16.79 -11.99 -9.22
CA GLY A 107 -16.86 -13.37 -9.67
C GLY A 107 -15.68 -13.81 -10.55
N VAL A 108 -14.63 -13.01 -10.64
CA VAL A 108 -13.43 -13.30 -11.43
C VAL A 108 -12.40 -14.04 -10.58
N ASP A 109 -11.93 -15.17 -11.08
CA ASP A 109 -10.80 -15.90 -10.51
C ASP A 109 -9.48 -15.19 -10.84
N ILE A 110 -8.90 -14.54 -9.84
CA ILE A 110 -7.73 -13.67 -9.98
C ILE A 110 -6.55 -14.17 -9.16
N VAL A 111 -5.37 -13.69 -9.54
CA VAL A 111 -4.11 -13.82 -8.81
C VAL A 111 -3.65 -12.44 -8.37
N ALA A 112 -3.37 -12.31 -7.08
CA ALA A 112 -2.81 -11.10 -6.50
C ALA A 112 -1.56 -11.44 -5.68
N SER A 113 -0.59 -10.53 -5.64
CA SER A 113 0.60 -10.74 -4.81
C SER A 113 0.22 -10.72 -3.32
N ASN A 114 0.82 -11.59 -2.51
CA ASN A 114 0.59 -11.68 -1.08
C ASN A 114 1.78 -11.10 -0.27
N CYS A 115 1.78 -11.21 1.05
CA CYS A 115 2.83 -10.60 1.88
C CYS A 115 4.17 -11.33 1.72
N LEU A 116 4.14 -12.60 1.32
CA LEU A 116 5.32 -13.45 1.17
C LEU A 116 6.19 -13.06 -0.02
N THR A 117 5.70 -12.24 -0.96
CA THR A 117 6.57 -11.61 -1.98
C THR A 117 7.80 -10.96 -1.33
N CYS A 118 7.59 -10.24 -0.22
CA CYS A 118 8.66 -9.54 0.51
C CYS A 118 9.09 -10.29 1.77
N HIS A 119 8.17 -11.00 2.44
CA HIS A 119 8.39 -11.57 3.77
C HIS A 119 8.66 -13.08 3.79
N ALA A 120 9.01 -13.69 2.65
CA ALA A 120 9.62 -15.00 2.61
C ALA A 120 10.71 -15.02 1.55
N ALA A 121 11.73 -15.85 1.78
CA ALA A 121 12.82 -15.99 0.82
C ALA A 121 13.38 -17.42 0.84
N PRO A 122 13.89 -17.92 -0.30
CA PRO A 122 14.69 -19.13 -0.33
C PRO A 122 16.01 -18.95 0.41
N PHE A 123 16.35 -19.91 1.25
CA PHE A 123 17.65 -20.00 1.90
C PHE A 123 18.07 -21.46 2.00
N ASN A 124 19.27 -21.78 1.53
CA ASN A 124 19.79 -23.16 1.48
C ASN A 124 18.85 -24.18 0.81
N GLY A 125 18.14 -23.76 -0.26
CA GLY A 125 17.25 -24.64 -1.02
C GLY A 125 15.87 -24.84 -0.40
N GLU A 126 15.56 -24.17 0.71
CA GLU A 126 14.25 -24.21 1.37
C GLU A 126 13.62 -22.82 1.40
N LEU A 127 12.29 -22.77 1.30
CA LEU A 127 11.55 -21.51 1.50
C LEU A 127 11.42 -21.23 3.00
N VAL A 128 11.97 -20.11 3.45
CA VAL A 128 11.87 -19.68 4.85
C VAL A 128 10.80 -18.60 4.98
N LEU A 129 9.69 -18.94 5.63
CA LEU A 129 8.63 -17.98 5.94
C LEU A 129 9.10 -17.00 7.02
N GLY A 130 8.82 -15.72 6.82
CA GLY A 130 9.24 -14.65 7.72
C GLY A 130 10.68 -14.18 7.51
N LEU A 131 11.45 -14.78 6.61
CA LEU A 131 12.73 -14.25 6.17
C LEU A 131 12.50 -13.14 5.14
N GLY A 132 13.05 -11.95 5.39
CA GLY A 132 13.00 -10.85 4.43
C GLY A 132 13.69 -11.21 3.10
N ASN A 133 13.04 -10.90 1.99
CA ASN A 133 13.53 -11.21 0.66
C ASN A 133 14.50 -10.14 0.13
N GLU A 134 15.78 -10.33 0.43
CA GLU A 134 16.89 -9.49 -0.06
C GLU A 134 17.33 -9.84 -1.49
N GLN A 135 16.52 -10.60 -2.24
CA GLN A 135 16.76 -10.97 -3.64
C GLN A 135 15.77 -10.31 -4.61
N LEU A 136 14.82 -9.53 -4.11
CA LEU A 136 13.87 -8.80 -4.94
C LEU A 136 14.59 -7.75 -5.78
N ASP A 137 14.09 -7.55 -6.99
CA ASP A 137 14.59 -6.54 -7.90
C ASP A 137 13.46 -5.55 -8.24
N PHE A 138 13.70 -4.28 -7.89
CA PHE A 138 12.82 -3.17 -8.21
C PHE A 138 13.53 -2.16 -9.11
N SER A 139 14.59 -2.54 -9.84
CA SER A 139 15.25 -1.61 -10.79
C SER A 139 14.39 -1.31 -12.02
N ASP A 140 13.52 -2.24 -12.39
CA ASP A 140 12.68 -2.14 -13.58
C ASP A 140 11.32 -1.49 -13.28
N ASP A 141 10.70 -0.92 -14.31
CA ASP A 141 9.38 -0.32 -14.20
C ASP A 141 8.30 -1.41 -14.05
N PRO A 142 7.55 -1.45 -12.93
CA PRO A 142 6.53 -2.46 -12.71
C PRO A 142 5.34 -2.36 -13.68
N VAL A 143 5.15 -1.22 -14.36
CA VAL A 143 4.08 -1.03 -15.36
C VAL A 143 4.24 -2.01 -16.53
N ILE A 144 5.47 -2.35 -16.92
CA ILE A 144 5.74 -3.27 -18.05
C ILE A 144 5.04 -4.63 -17.82
N ASN A 145 5.15 -5.18 -16.60
CA ASN A 145 4.52 -6.44 -16.27
C ASN A 145 2.99 -6.32 -16.17
N ALA A 146 2.50 -5.16 -15.73
CA ALA A 146 1.07 -4.89 -15.67
C ALA A 146 0.46 -4.84 -17.08
N GLU A 147 1.10 -4.15 -18.02
CA GLU A 147 0.66 -4.06 -19.42
C GLU A 147 0.72 -5.43 -20.12
N LEU A 148 1.80 -6.20 -19.90
CA LEU A 148 1.94 -7.54 -20.49
C LEU A 148 0.77 -8.45 -20.11
N ALA A 149 0.30 -8.40 -18.85
CA ALA A 149 -0.85 -9.18 -18.42
C ALA A 149 -2.12 -8.84 -19.20
N GLY A 150 -2.31 -7.57 -19.57
CA GLY A 150 -3.44 -7.10 -20.38
C GLY A 150 -3.52 -7.75 -21.77
N ALA A 151 -2.38 -8.14 -22.35
CA ALA A 151 -2.34 -8.78 -23.67
C ALA A 151 -3.00 -10.18 -23.70
N PHE A 152 -3.25 -10.78 -22.52
CA PHE A 152 -3.85 -12.11 -22.37
C PHE A 152 -5.29 -12.06 -21.83
N ILE A 153 -5.92 -10.88 -21.80
CA ILE A 153 -7.28 -10.70 -21.30
C ILE A 153 -8.17 -10.27 -22.48
N ASP A 154 -9.18 -11.09 -22.80
CA ASP A 154 -10.01 -10.93 -23.99
C ASP A 154 -11.49 -10.59 -23.68
N ASP A 155 -11.86 -10.47 -22.40
CA ASP A 155 -13.21 -10.09 -21.97
C ASP A 155 -13.24 -8.97 -20.92
N GLU A 156 -14.31 -8.17 -20.96
CA GLU A 156 -14.45 -6.97 -20.13
C GLU A 156 -14.59 -7.28 -18.63
N ILE A 157 -15.22 -8.41 -18.28
CA ILE A 157 -15.44 -8.76 -16.87
C ILE A 157 -14.09 -9.12 -16.23
N ALA A 158 -13.29 -9.95 -16.90
CA ALA A 158 -11.95 -10.29 -16.46
C ALA A 158 -10.98 -9.10 -16.50
N ALA A 159 -11.20 -8.12 -17.39
CA ALA A 159 -10.38 -6.92 -17.47
C ALA A 159 -10.52 -6.00 -16.26
N LYS A 160 -11.71 -5.90 -15.64
CA LYS A 160 -11.97 -4.98 -14.51
C LYS A 160 -10.98 -5.10 -13.34
N PRO A 161 -10.77 -6.28 -12.73
CA PRO A 161 -9.83 -6.40 -11.62
C PRO A 161 -8.37 -6.15 -12.05
N TRP A 162 -8.01 -6.47 -13.29
CA TRP A 162 -6.68 -6.19 -13.81
C TRP A 162 -6.48 -4.70 -14.06
N GLN A 163 -7.43 -4.01 -14.70
CA GLN A 163 -7.38 -2.56 -14.96
C GLN A 163 -7.23 -1.80 -13.66
N ARG A 164 -8.07 -2.11 -12.66
CA ARG A 164 -7.96 -1.49 -11.33
C ARG A 164 -6.56 -1.70 -10.76
N TRP A 165 -6.03 -2.93 -10.81
CA TRP A 165 -4.68 -3.20 -10.32
C TRP A 165 -3.60 -2.46 -11.13
N ALA A 166 -3.67 -2.48 -12.46
CA ALA A 166 -2.69 -1.86 -13.35
C ALA A 166 -2.66 -0.34 -13.20
N ASP A 167 -3.83 0.31 -13.09
CA ASP A 167 -3.93 1.75 -12.86
C ASP A 167 -3.28 2.15 -11.54
N ARG A 168 -3.48 1.35 -10.48
CA ARG A 168 -2.89 1.58 -9.15
C ARG A 168 -1.38 1.37 -9.18
N ILE A 169 -0.90 0.37 -9.91
CA ILE A 169 0.53 0.14 -10.12
C ILE A 169 1.15 1.29 -10.89
N ALA A 170 0.51 1.76 -11.97
CA ALA A 170 0.98 2.91 -12.75
C ALA A 170 1.06 4.20 -11.92
N ALA A 171 0.09 4.45 -11.05
CA ALA A 171 0.09 5.61 -10.17
C ALA A 171 1.26 5.61 -9.17
N ILE A 172 1.69 4.45 -8.68
CA ILE A 172 2.77 4.35 -7.69
C ILE A 172 4.15 4.04 -8.28
N ALA A 173 4.22 3.53 -9.52
CA ALA A 173 5.44 3.07 -10.18
C ALA A 173 6.63 4.05 -10.09
N PRO A 174 6.45 5.38 -10.28
CA PRO A 174 7.55 6.35 -10.19
C PRO A 174 8.25 6.39 -8.82
N PHE A 175 7.63 5.82 -7.77
CA PHE A 175 8.13 5.84 -6.40
C PHE A 175 8.68 4.48 -5.95
N LEU A 176 8.58 3.45 -6.79
CA LEU A 176 8.98 2.08 -6.45
C LEU A 176 10.38 1.73 -6.95
N GLN A 177 10.88 2.41 -7.98
CA GLN A 177 12.13 1.99 -8.62
C GLN A 177 13.35 2.24 -7.73
N THR A 178 14.18 1.22 -7.56
CA THR A 178 15.40 1.27 -6.74
C THR A 178 16.65 1.14 -7.58
N ASP A 179 17.73 1.81 -7.20
CA ASP A 179 19.00 1.77 -7.95
C ASP A 179 19.73 0.41 -7.90
N THR A 180 19.37 -0.46 -6.95
CA THR A 180 20.05 -1.74 -6.73
C THR A 180 19.06 -2.83 -6.35
N ARG A 181 19.41 -4.07 -6.68
CA ARG A 181 18.70 -5.27 -6.24
C ARG A 181 18.89 -5.52 -4.74
N GLY A 182 17.84 -6.05 -4.11
CA GLY A 182 17.85 -6.53 -2.73
C GLY A 182 17.34 -5.52 -1.70
N VAL A 183 17.06 -4.29 -2.11
CA VAL A 183 16.42 -3.28 -1.26
C VAL A 183 14.95 -3.12 -1.63
N ASN A 184 14.12 -2.75 -0.66
CA ASN A 184 12.68 -2.68 -0.84
C ASN A 184 12.15 -1.22 -0.72
N PRO A 185 11.29 -0.75 -1.63
CA PRO A 185 10.68 0.58 -1.58
C PRO A 185 9.38 0.65 -0.74
N ALA A 186 9.12 -0.31 0.15
CA ALA A 186 7.85 -0.43 0.89
C ALA A 186 7.34 0.87 1.56
N PRO A 187 8.19 1.73 2.17
CA PRO A 187 7.73 3.02 2.69
C PRO A 187 7.15 3.92 1.60
N ASN A 188 7.83 4.02 0.45
CA ASN A 188 7.35 4.80 -0.69
C ASN A 188 6.08 4.22 -1.29
N LEU A 189 6.03 2.90 -1.48
CA LEU A 189 4.82 2.20 -1.94
C LEU A 189 3.60 2.59 -1.09
N THR A 190 3.78 2.52 0.22
CA THR A 190 2.75 2.85 1.19
C THR A 190 2.34 4.32 1.10
N LEU A 191 3.32 5.24 1.13
CA LEU A 191 3.05 6.67 1.14
C LEU A 191 2.37 7.13 -0.15
N ALA A 192 2.77 6.57 -1.29
CA ALA A 192 2.11 6.83 -2.56
C ALA A 192 0.66 6.36 -2.53
N LEU A 193 0.38 5.14 -2.06
CA LEU A 193 -0.99 4.64 -1.91
C LEU A 193 -1.83 5.52 -0.98
N ILE A 194 -1.32 5.85 0.21
CA ILE A 194 -2.03 6.70 1.18
C ILE A 194 -2.34 8.09 0.58
N ALA A 195 -1.43 8.65 -0.22
CA ALA A 195 -1.65 9.95 -0.86
C ALA A 195 -2.84 9.94 -1.82
N HIS A 196 -3.20 8.80 -2.40
CA HIS A 196 -4.35 8.65 -3.29
C HIS A 196 -5.64 8.19 -2.57
N ARG A 197 -5.66 8.13 -1.24
CA ARG A 197 -6.82 7.64 -0.48
C ARG A 197 -7.55 8.78 0.22
N ASP A 198 -8.87 8.77 0.11
CA ASP A 198 -9.70 9.57 1.02
C ASP A 198 -9.57 9.01 2.45
N PRO A 199 -9.20 9.83 3.45
CA PRO A 199 -8.89 9.34 4.79
C PRO A 199 -10.13 8.90 5.59
N GLN A 200 -11.34 9.19 5.11
CA GLN A 200 -12.58 8.83 5.79
C GLN A 200 -13.26 7.62 5.15
N THR A 201 -13.10 7.45 3.84
CA THR A 201 -13.85 6.46 3.04
C THR A 201 -12.95 5.39 2.40
N LEU A 202 -11.64 5.63 2.31
CA LEU A 202 -10.66 4.85 1.55
C LEU A 202 -10.85 4.86 0.01
N ALA A 203 -11.83 5.62 -0.49
CA ALA A 203 -12.03 5.81 -1.91
C ALA A 203 -10.74 6.29 -2.59
N TRP A 204 -10.44 5.73 -3.76
CA TRP A 204 -9.32 6.20 -4.55
C TRP A 204 -9.59 7.57 -5.15
N SER A 205 -8.56 8.41 -5.17
CA SER A 205 -8.52 9.68 -5.86
C SER A 205 -7.44 9.65 -6.93
N GLU A 206 -7.80 9.99 -8.18
CA GLU A 206 -6.82 10.13 -9.27
C GLU A 206 -5.81 11.25 -9.00
N GLN A 207 -6.20 12.27 -8.22
CA GLN A 207 -5.31 13.32 -7.77
C GLN A 207 -4.88 13.05 -6.32
N PRO A 208 -3.58 13.10 -6.00
CA PRO A 208 -3.14 12.85 -4.63
C PRO A 208 -3.64 13.95 -3.69
N ALA A 209 -4.23 13.55 -2.57
CA ALA A 209 -4.71 14.42 -1.49
C ALA A 209 -3.61 14.78 -0.48
N LEU A 210 -2.48 14.06 -0.51
CA LEU A 210 -1.28 14.32 0.29
C LEU A 210 -0.05 14.45 -0.61
N PRO A 211 1.05 15.04 -0.12
CA PRO A 211 2.32 15.02 -0.85
C PRO A 211 2.76 13.60 -1.18
N LEU A 212 3.13 13.37 -2.44
CA LEU A 212 3.72 12.12 -2.90
C LEU A 212 5.14 11.95 -2.34
N PRO A 213 5.61 10.71 -2.12
CA PRO A 213 6.99 10.46 -1.69
C PRO A 213 8.01 10.85 -2.78
N PRO A 214 9.30 10.99 -2.43
CA PRO A 214 10.35 11.22 -3.43
C PRO A 214 10.46 10.04 -4.40
N THR A 215 10.78 10.30 -5.67
CA THR A 215 10.97 9.25 -6.70
C THR A 215 12.25 8.43 -6.52
N GLN A 216 13.14 8.86 -5.63
CA GLN A 216 14.27 8.06 -5.13
C GLN A 216 13.87 7.46 -3.78
N PRO A 217 13.35 6.22 -3.73
CA PRO A 217 12.92 5.60 -2.49
C PRO A 217 14.09 5.39 -1.54
N LEU A 218 13.84 5.60 -0.25
CA LEU A 218 14.80 5.20 0.78
C LEU A 218 14.81 3.66 0.85
N PRO A 219 15.94 3.02 0.53
CA PRO A 219 16.01 1.56 0.51
C PRO A 219 15.88 1.01 1.93
N VAL A 220 14.97 0.04 2.12
CA VAL A 220 14.87 -0.69 3.39
C VAL A 220 15.00 -2.20 3.16
N SER A 221 15.72 -2.87 4.06
CA SER A 221 15.70 -4.33 4.16
C SER A 221 14.36 -4.79 4.73
N VAL A 222 13.85 -5.94 4.30
CA VAL A 222 12.57 -6.43 4.83
C VAL A 222 12.79 -7.04 6.22
N PRO A 223 12.15 -6.52 7.30
CA PRO A 223 12.42 -7.00 8.64
C PRO A 223 11.93 -8.45 8.83
N PRO A 224 12.73 -9.32 9.51
CA PRO A 224 12.34 -10.69 9.73
C PRO A 224 11.17 -10.79 10.70
N TRP A 225 10.14 -11.56 10.33
CA TRP A 225 8.91 -11.69 11.11
C TRP A 225 9.10 -12.46 12.42
N TRP A 226 10.04 -13.41 12.50
CA TRP A 226 10.36 -14.16 13.73
C TRP A 226 10.85 -13.28 14.89
N ARG A 227 11.05 -11.96 14.69
CA ARG A 227 11.34 -11.00 15.76
C ARG A 227 10.11 -10.19 16.19
N MET A 228 8.97 -10.33 15.54
CA MET A 228 7.78 -9.51 15.82
C MET A 228 7.25 -9.68 17.24
N ALA A 229 7.34 -10.89 17.82
CA ALA A 229 6.97 -11.14 19.22
C ALA A 229 7.77 -10.29 20.24
N LYS A 230 8.93 -9.75 19.84
CA LYS A 230 9.84 -8.96 20.68
C LYS A 230 9.77 -7.45 20.38
N LYS A 231 8.86 -7.02 19.52
CA LYS A 231 8.78 -5.62 19.03
C LYS A 231 7.49 -4.95 19.46
N HIS A 232 7.61 -3.74 20.02
CA HIS A 232 6.46 -2.86 20.32
C HIS A 232 6.05 -1.97 19.13
N ALA A 233 6.90 -1.87 18.09
CA ALA A 233 6.67 -1.14 16.86
C ALA A 233 7.17 -1.95 15.66
N MET A 234 6.48 -1.87 14.52
CA MET A 234 6.76 -2.73 13.37
C MET A 234 7.96 -2.28 12.52
N PHE A 235 8.12 -0.97 12.35
CA PHE A 235 9.07 -0.40 11.38
C PHE A 235 10.38 0.05 12.03
N TYR A 236 11.46 0.13 11.25
CA TYR A 236 12.83 0.43 11.75
C TYR A 236 12.95 1.77 12.47
N ASN A 237 12.17 2.77 12.05
CA ASN A 237 12.13 4.10 12.65
C ASN A 237 11.21 4.18 13.88
N GLY A 238 10.67 3.04 14.35
CA GLY A 238 9.76 2.99 15.49
C GLY A 238 8.32 3.42 15.19
N MET A 239 7.95 3.58 13.92
CA MET A 239 6.55 3.67 13.48
C MET A 239 5.85 2.30 13.56
N GLY A 240 4.52 2.29 13.40
CA GLY A 240 3.73 1.06 13.54
C GLY A 240 3.50 0.68 15.00
N ARG A 241 3.29 1.70 15.85
CA ARG A 241 2.88 1.58 17.26
C ARG A 241 1.36 1.53 17.34
N GLY A 242 0.82 1.01 18.44
CA GLY A 242 -0.62 0.89 18.58
C GLY A 242 -1.11 -0.43 17.98
N ASP A 243 -2.20 -0.40 17.23
CA ASP A 243 -2.77 -1.59 16.59
C ASP A 243 -1.92 -2.05 15.40
N GLN A 244 -1.15 -3.11 15.58
CA GLN A 244 -0.23 -3.63 14.56
C GLN A 244 -0.97 -4.17 13.32
N THR A 245 -2.19 -4.67 13.49
CA THR A 245 -2.94 -5.29 12.37
C THR A 245 -3.34 -4.27 11.31
N ARG A 246 -3.68 -3.05 11.73
CA ARG A 246 -3.94 -1.91 10.81
C ARG A 246 -2.73 -1.57 9.97
N PHE A 247 -1.51 -1.71 10.53
CA PHE A 247 -0.30 -1.52 9.75
C PHE A 247 0.00 -2.72 8.84
N MET A 248 -0.24 -3.94 9.32
CA MET A 248 -0.05 -5.16 8.53
C MET A 248 -0.93 -5.19 7.28
N MET A 249 -2.16 -4.64 7.35
CA MET A 249 -3.07 -4.64 6.20
C MET A 249 -2.76 -3.56 5.15
N MET A 250 -1.76 -2.70 5.32
CA MET A 250 -1.55 -1.55 4.42
C MET A 250 -1.34 -1.95 2.95
N LYS A 251 -0.97 -3.20 2.66
CA LYS A 251 -0.94 -3.73 1.29
C LYS A 251 -2.33 -3.76 0.62
N ALA A 252 -3.40 -3.91 1.40
CA ALA A 252 -4.78 -3.87 0.92
C ALA A 252 -5.13 -2.54 0.25
N LEU A 253 -4.45 -1.44 0.64
CA LEU A 253 -4.62 -0.12 0.03
C LEU A 253 -4.31 -0.09 -1.47
N VAL A 254 -3.73 -1.14 -2.06
CA VAL A 254 -3.63 -1.23 -3.53
C VAL A 254 -5.02 -1.29 -4.18
N CYS A 255 -5.96 -2.05 -3.61
CA CYS A 255 -7.22 -2.40 -4.29
C CYS A 255 -8.48 -2.00 -3.53
N THR A 256 -8.39 -1.83 -2.21
CA THR A 256 -9.53 -1.49 -1.35
C THR A 256 -9.95 -0.05 -1.56
N ASP A 257 -11.21 0.15 -1.93
CA ASP A 257 -11.79 1.46 -2.23
C ASP A 257 -12.94 1.86 -1.27
N ASP A 258 -13.29 1.01 -0.30
CA ASP A 258 -14.32 1.30 0.70
C ASP A 258 -14.02 0.70 2.09
N LEU A 259 -14.72 1.22 3.10
CA LEU A 259 -14.56 0.79 4.49
C LEU A 259 -15.08 -0.63 4.75
N ALA A 260 -16.12 -1.08 4.05
CA ALA A 260 -16.73 -2.39 4.30
C ALA A 260 -15.77 -3.51 3.88
N GLU A 261 -15.10 -3.35 2.75
CA GLU A 261 -14.02 -4.25 2.32
C GLU A 261 -12.84 -4.20 3.30
N ALA A 262 -12.42 -3.01 3.73
CA ALA A 262 -11.34 -2.86 4.71
C ALA A 262 -11.66 -3.54 6.06
N GLU A 263 -12.90 -3.42 6.54
CA GLU A 263 -13.38 -4.10 7.75
C GLU A 263 -13.41 -5.62 7.58
N ALA A 264 -13.91 -6.12 6.45
CA ALA A 264 -13.91 -7.55 6.16
C ALA A 264 -12.49 -8.14 6.09
N ILE A 265 -11.53 -7.38 5.56
CA ILE A 265 -10.11 -7.74 5.57
C ILE A 265 -9.59 -7.72 7.01
N TYR A 266 -9.86 -6.66 7.76
CA TYR A 266 -9.40 -6.49 9.14
C TYR A 266 -9.81 -7.61 10.09
N ASP A 267 -11.02 -8.15 9.92
CA ASP A 267 -11.61 -9.18 10.78
C ASP A 267 -10.72 -10.43 10.94
N TYR A 268 -9.92 -10.79 9.92
CA TYR A 268 -9.00 -11.93 9.99
C TYR A 268 -7.52 -11.55 10.15
N PHE A 269 -7.19 -10.25 10.24
CA PHE A 269 -5.78 -9.82 10.36
C PHE A 269 -5.20 -10.03 11.76
N ASP A 270 -6.04 -10.17 12.79
CA ASP A 270 -5.59 -10.59 14.12
C ASP A 270 -4.99 -12.02 14.08
N ASP A 271 -5.57 -12.90 13.26
CA ASP A 271 -5.06 -14.26 13.03
C ASP A 271 -3.74 -14.23 12.27
N ILE A 272 -3.65 -13.45 11.18
CA ILE A 272 -2.39 -13.28 10.42
C ILE A 272 -1.28 -12.77 11.35
N ARG A 273 -1.60 -11.79 12.20
CA ARG A 273 -0.66 -11.30 13.21
C ARG A 273 -0.25 -12.41 14.18
N ALA A 274 -1.21 -13.21 14.67
CA ALA A 274 -0.94 -14.34 15.55
C ALA A 274 0.02 -15.36 14.92
N PHE A 275 -0.13 -15.65 13.62
CA PHE A 275 0.81 -16.46 12.85
C PHE A 275 2.21 -15.83 12.84
N ILE A 276 2.30 -14.56 12.45
CA ILE A 276 3.58 -13.84 12.34
C ILE A 276 4.36 -13.84 13.65
N VAL A 277 3.69 -13.66 14.79
CA VAL A 277 4.36 -13.67 16.11
C VAL A 277 4.65 -15.07 16.65
N SER A 278 4.11 -16.12 16.01
CA SER A 278 4.40 -17.52 16.35
C SER A 278 5.64 -18.08 15.66
N LEU A 279 6.18 -17.35 14.68
CA LEU A 279 7.42 -17.68 13.95
C LEU A 279 8.68 -17.57 14.82
#